data_AF-A0A848EI34-F1
#
_entry.id   AF-A0A848EI34-F1
#
_cell.length_a   1.000
_cell.length_b   1.000
_cell.length_c   1.000
_cell.angle_alpha   90.00
_cell.angle_beta   90.00
_cell.angle_gamma   90.00
#
_symmetry.space_group_name_H-M   'P 1'
#
loop_
_entity.id
_entity.type
_entity.pdbx_description
1 polymer ?
#
loop_
_entity_poly.entity_id
_entity_poly.type
_entity_poly.pdbx_seq_one_letter_code
_entity_poly.pdbx_strand_id
1 'polypeptide(L)' 'MSDLETDRRMAEVERLLNDPEVRLDPHRVWALLAEIRLRATAPRGLQPA' A
#
# COMPACT_ATOMS: atom_id res chain seq x y z
N MET A 1 8.53 -1.47 6.28
CA MET A 1 8.53 -1.62 4.81
C MET A 1 9.58 -0.70 4.22
N SER A 2 10.33 -1.18 3.23
CA SER A 2 11.16 -0.31 2.38
C SER A 2 10.29 0.48 1.39
N ASP A 3 10.89 1.43 0.66
CA ASP A 3 10.17 2.15 -0.40
C ASP A 3 9.72 1.20 -1.53
N LEU A 4 10.55 0.21 -1.89
CA LEU A 4 10.20 -0.83 -2.86
C LEU A 4 8.96 -1.65 -2.45
N GLU A 5 8.85 -1.91 -1.16
CA GLU A 5 7.76 -2.67 -0.56
C GLU A 5 6.45 -1.83 -0.56
N THR A 6 6.56 -0.50 -0.48
CA THR A 6 5.44 0.44 -0.60
C THR A 6 4.99 0.58 -2.07
N ASP A 7 5.94 0.67 -3.00
CA ASP A 7 5.70 0.73 -4.45
C ASP A 7 4.93 -0.51 -4.94
N ARG A 8 5.33 -1.71 -4.48
CA ARG A 8 4.60 -2.95 -4.78
C ARG A 8 3.15 -2.94 -4.29
N ARG A 9 2.91 -2.40 -3.10
CA ARG A 9 1.55 -2.31 -2.53
C ARG A 9 0.70 -1.27 -3.27
N MET A 10 1.30 -0.18 -3.72
CA MET A 10 0.65 0.79 -4.60
C MET A 10 0.26 0.16 -5.94
N ALA A 11 1.17 -0.58 -6.58
CA ALA A 11 0.87 -1.29 -7.83
C ALA A 11 -0.25 -2.33 -7.66
N GLU A 12 -0.35 -2.98 -6.50
CA GLU A 12 -1.44 -3.91 -6.20
C GLU A 12 -2.79 -3.19 -6.06
N VAL A 13 -2.83 -2.02 -5.41
CA VAL A 13 -4.03 -1.18 -5.34
C VAL A 13 -4.45 -0.73 -6.75
N GLU A 14 -3.50 -0.29 -7.57
CA GLU A 14 -3.79 0.11 -8.95
C GLU A 14 -4.36 -1.03 -9.77
N ARG A 15 -3.81 -2.25 -9.63
CA ARG A 15 -4.36 -3.43 -10.30
C ARG A 15 -5.78 -3.75 -9.83
N LEU A 16 -6.04 -3.75 -8.52
CA LEU A 16 -7.37 -4.05 -7.98
C LEU A 16 -8.44 -3.05 -8.42
N LEU A 17 -8.06 -1.80 -8.68
CA LEU A 17 -8.99 -0.74 -9.09
C LEU A 17 -9.17 -0.64 -10.60
N ASN A 18 -8.14 -0.96 -11.39
CA ASN A 18 -8.12 -0.67 -12.83
C ASN A 18 -8.09 -1.91 -13.72
N ASP A 19 -7.82 -3.11 -13.19
CA ASP A 19 -7.79 -4.34 -13.96
C ASP A 19 -9.19 -4.99 -14.00
N PRO A 20 -9.87 -5.02 -15.17
CA PRO A 20 -11.21 -5.60 -15.29
C PRO A 20 -11.20 -7.13 -15.16
N GLU A 21 -10.05 -7.79 -15.32
CA GLU A 21 -9.91 -9.24 -15.10
C GLU A 21 -9.78 -9.58 -13.61
N VAL A 22 -9.42 -8.59 -12.79
CA VAL A 22 -9.34 -8.74 -11.34
C VAL A 22 -10.66 -8.31 -10.71
N ARG A 23 -11.25 -9.22 -9.93
CA ARG A 23 -12.43 -8.88 -9.14
C ARG A 23 -12.05 -7.81 -8.12
N LEU A 24 -12.72 -6.67 -8.21
CA LEU A 24 -12.60 -5.62 -7.21
C LEU A 24 -12.90 -6.19 -5.81
N ASP A 25 -11.94 -6.07 -4.91
CA ASP A 25 -12.07 -6.38 -3.49
C ASP A 25 -11.88 -5.08 -2.69
N PRO A 26 -12.98 -4.41 -2.30
CA PRO A 26 -12.92 -3.16 -1.55
C PRO A 26 -12.20 -3.31 -0.21
N HIS A 27 -12.37 -4.44 0.48
CA HIS A 27 -11.74 -4.67 1.78
C HIS A 27 -10.22 -4.72 1.64
N ARG A 28 -9.74 -5.44 0.61
CA ARG A 28 -8.31 -5.53 0.32
C ARG A 28 -7.72 -4.18 -0.08
N VAL A 29 -8.42 -3.40 -0.91
CA VAL A 29 -8.00 -2.04 -1.29
C VAL A 29 -7.87 -1.14 -0.05
N TRP A 30 -8.88 -1.13 0.82
CA TRP A 30 -8.85 -0.30 2.03
C TRP A 30 -7.77 -0.74 3.02
N ALA A 31 -7.51 -2.04 3.16
CA ALA A 31 -6.42 -2.56 3.98
C ALA A 31 -5.05 -2.10 3.46
N LEU A 32 -4.79 -2.26 2.16
CA LEU A 32 -3.55 -1.83 1.52
C LEU A 32 -3.32 -0.31 1.67
N LEU A 33 -4.35 0.50 1.44
CA LEU A 33 -4.28 1.95 1.61
C LEU A 33 -4.02 2.36 3.08
N ALA A 34 -4.62 1.66 4.04
CA ALA A 34 -4.38 1.91 5.46
C ALA A 34 -2.93 1.60 5.85
N GLU A 35 -2.37 0.48 5.37
CA GLU A 35 -0.97 0.12 5.59
C GLU A 35 0.01 1.17 5.02
N ILE A 36 -0.25 1.61 3.79
CA ILE A 36 0.56 2.65 3.12
C ILE A 36 0.50 3.96 3.91
N ARG A 37 -0.71 4.37 4.35
CA ARG A 37 -0.91 5.59 5.14
C ARG A 37 -0.22 5.52 6.50
N LEU A 38 -0.29 4.39 7.20
CA LEU A 38 0.39 4.17 8.48
C LEU A 38 1.91 4.36 8.33
N ARG A 39 2.50 3.91 7.21
CA ARG A 39 3.92 4.14 6.93
C ARG A 39 4.23 5.59 6.58
N ALA A 40 3.41 6.24 5.76
CA ALA A 40 3.60 7.62 5.35
C ALA A 40 3.51 8.61 6.53
N THR A 41 2.72 8.27 7.55
CA THR A 41 2.52 9.07 8.77
C THR A 41 3.43 8.65 9.93
N ALA A 42 4.11 7.50 9.82
CA ALA A 42 5.11 7.10 10.80
C ALA A 42 6.23 8.15 10.84
N PRO A 43 6.57 8.70 12.03
CA PRO A 43 7.62 9.70 12.14
C PRO A 43 8.93 9.11 11.61
N ARG A 44 9.51 9.79 10.62
CA ARG A 44 10.72 9.40 9.90
C ARG A 44 12.01 9.54 10.77
N GLY A 45 11.88 9.46 12.10
CA GLY A 45 12.88 9.87 13.10
C GLY A 45 13.38 8.77 14.05
N LEU A 46 12.98 7.51 13.86
CA LEU A 46 13.53 6.37 14.61
C LEU A 46 13.98 5.29 13.62
N GLN A 47 15.05 5.58 12.89
CA GLN A 47 15.87 4.55 12.26
C GLN A 47 17.09 4.38 13.19
N PRO A 48 17.23 3.26 13.93
CA PRO A 48 18.49 2.97 14.61
C PRO A 48 19.58 2.81 13.55
N ALA A 49 20.74 3.43 13.82
CA ALA A 49 21.93 3.45 12.98
C ALA A 49 22.47 2.05 12.68
#